data_AF-A0A9E5GZ74-F1
#
_entry.id   AF-A0A9E5GZ74-F1
#
_cell.length_a   1.000
_cell.length_b   1.000
_cell.length_c   1.000
_cell.angle_alpha   90.00
_cell.angle_beta   90.00
_cell.angle_gamma   90.00
#
_symmetry.space_group_name_H-M   'P 1'
#
loop_
_entity.id
_entity.type
_entity.pdbx_description
1 polymer ?
#
loop_
_entity_poly.entity_id
_entity_poly.type
_entity_poly.pdbx_seq_one_letter_code
_entity_poly.pdbx_strand_id
1 'polypeptide(L)'
;MPKLERAMRAHGNFAEYVPLILILMGFLESLGGSAVVLHLIGILLSVARLSHAFCLCLKYIALLRQAGALITYSLLFFTALMILTTLF
;
A
#
# COMPACT_ATOMS: atom_id res chain seq x y z
N MET A 1 -12.22 21.42 -1.42
CA MET A 1 -12.11 20.39 -2.47
C MET A 1 -13.53 19.92 -2.82
N PRO A 2 -14.03 20.18 -4.03
CA PRO A 2 -15.25 19.55 -4.53
C PRO A 2 -15.17 18.01 -4.45
N LYS A 3 -16.32 17.35 -4.28
CA LYS A 3 -16.41 15.89 -4.05
C LYS A 3 -15.72 15.07 -5.16
N LEU A 4 -15.84 15.50 -6.41
CA LEU A 4 -15.23 14.85 -7.58
C LEU A 4 -13.70 14.88 -7.51
N GLU A 5 -13.10 16.03 -7.22
CA GLU A 5 -11.64 16.18 -7.12
C GLU A 5 -11.05 15.32 -5.99
N ARG A 6 -11.79 15.20 -4.87
CA ARG A 6 -11.38 14.34 -3.75
C ARG A 6 -11.42 12.85 -4.14
N ALA A 7 -12.41 12.43 -4.93
CA ALA A 7 -12.52 11.07 -5.44
C ALA A 7 -11.42 10.76 -6.47
N MET A 8 -11.14 11.69 -7.39
CA MET A 8 -10.06 11.56 -8.37
C MET A 8 -8.70 11.39 -7.69
N ARG A 9 -8.39 12.20 -6.67
CA ARG A 9 -7.14 12.05 -5.89
C ARG A 9 -7.07 10.73 -5.13
N ALA A 10 -8.17 10.25 -4.56
CA ALA A 10 -8.21 8.96 -3.89
C ALA A 10 -7.98 7.79 -4.87
N HIS A 11 -8.55 7.86 -6.07
CA HIS A 11 -8.36 6.87 -7.12
C HIS A 11 -6.92 6.90 -7.67
N GLY A 12 -6.35 8.10 -7.92
CA GLY A 12 -4.96 8.26 -8.34
C GLY A 12 -3.98 7.63 -7.35
N ASN A 13 -4.13 7.93 -6.06
CA ASN A 13 -3.33 7.29 -5.00
C ASN A 13 -3.51 5.76 -4.94
N PHE A 14 -4.66 5.22 -5.36
CA PHE A 14 -4.83 3.77 -5.44
C PHE A 14 -4.08 3.20 -6.65
N ALA A 15 -4.24 3.83 -7.82
CA ALA A 15 -3.63 3.43 -9.08
C ALA A 15 -2.09 3.55 -9.08
N GLU A 16 -1.52 4.40 -8.24
CA GLU A 16 -0.05 4.52 -8.10
C GLU A 16 0.51 3.47 -7.14
N TYR A 17 0.01 3.42 -5.90
CA TYR A 17 0.68 2.67 -4.84
C TYR A 17 0.37 1.17 -4.85
N VAL A 18 -0.85 0.76 -5.23
CA VAL A 18 -1.22 -0.66 -5.19
C VAL A 18 -0.50 -1.47 -6.28
N PRO A 19 -0.49 -1.05 -7.55
CA PRO A 19 0.25 -1.77 -8.59
C PRO A 19 1.75 -1.82 -8.32
N LEU A 20 2.32 -0.71 -7.82
CA LEU A 20 3.74 -0.65 -7.49
C LEU A 20 4.12 -1.66 -6.39
N ILE A 21 3.32 -1.78 -5.32
CA ILE A 21 3.59 -2.75 -4.24
C ILE A 21 3.43 -4.18 -4.73
N LEU A 22 2.45 -4.46 -5.58
CA LEU A 22 2.27 -5.79 -6.18
C LEU A 22 3.46 -6.18 -7.06
N ILE A 23 4.00 -5.25 -7.85
CA ILE A 23 5.21 -5.48 -8.66
C ILE A 23 6.41 -5.78 -7.75
N LEU A 24 6.60 -5.03 -6.66
CA LEU A 24 7.69 -5.29 -5.70
C LEU A 24 7.53 -6.65 -5.01
N MET A 25 6.31 -7.04 -4.64
CA MET A 25 6.04 -8.39 -4.12
C MET A 25 6.42 -9.47 -5.14
N GLY A 26 6.10 -9.28 -6.43
CA GLY A 26 6.48 -10.21 -7.49
C GLY A 26 8.00 -10.33 -7.66
N PHE A 27 8.74 -9.21 -7.54
CA PHE A 27 10.20 -9.27 -7.53
C PHE A 27 10.75 -10.02 -6.32
N LEU A 28 10.20 -9.78 -5.12
CA LEU A 28 10.61 -10.47 -3.91
C LEU A 28 10.32 -11.98 -3.99
N GLU A 29 9.20 -12.38 -4.59
CA GLU A 29 8.87 -13.77 -4.89
C GLU A 29 9.87 -14.39 -5.87
N SER A 30 10.20 -13.69 -6.95
CA SER A 30 11.19 -14.14 -7.95
C SER A 30 12.61 -14.31 -7.39
N LEU A 31 12.95 -13.61 -6.29
CA LEU A 31 14.22 -13.71 -5.58
C LEU A 31 14.25 -14.84 -4.53
N GLY A 32 13.17 -15.64 -4.43
CA GLY A 32 13.06 -16.71 -3.43
C GLY A 32 12.64 -16.21 -2.04
N GLY A 33 12.00 -15.04 -1.96
CA GLY A 33 11.47 -14.50 -0.72
C GLY A 33 10.45 -15.44 -0.05
N SER A 34 10.40 -15.40 1.28
CA SER A 34 9.49 -16.25 2.06
C SER A 34 8.02 -15.96 1.73
N ALA A 35 7.26 -17.00 1.36
CA ALA A 35 5.82 -16.91 1.11
C ALA A 35 5.03 -16.33 2.29
N VAL A 36 5.47 -16.58 3.52
CA VAL A 36 4.84 -16.04 4.74
C VAL A 36 4.96 -14.52 4.79
N VAL A 37 6.11 -13.97 4.41
CA VAL A 37 6.37 -12.53 4.36
C VAL A 37 5.53 -11.87 3.27
N LEU A 38 5.42 -12.51 2.10
CA LEU A 38 4.58 -12.02 0.99
C LEU A 38 3.10 -11.97 1.36
N HIS A 39 2.57 -13.01 2.02
CA HIS A 39 1.18 -13.02 2.47
C HIS A 39 0.91 -11.96 3.56
N LEU A 40 1.84 -11.77 4.50
CA LEU A 40 1.75 -10.70 5.51
C LEU A 40 1.68 -9.32 4.86
N ILE A 41 2.54 -9.04 3.89
CA ILE A 41 2.58 -7.78 3.14
C ILE A 41 1.26 -7.57 2.38
N GLY A 42 0.76 -8.60 1.70
CA GLY A 42 -0.51 -8.55 0.96
C GLY A 42 -1.74 -8.32 1.84
N ILE A 43 -1.82 -8.98 3.00
CA ILE A 43 -2.89 -8.78 3.99
C ILE A 43 -2.82 -7.36 4.54
N LEU A 44 -1.63 -6.89 4.93
CA LEU A 44 -1.46 -5.55 5.50
C LEU A 44 -1.80 -4.45 4.48
N LEU A 45 -1.41 -4.64 3.21
CA LEU A 45 -1.79 -3.76 2.09
C LEU A 45 -3.31 -3.70 1.92
N SER A 46 -3.98 -4.86 1.95
CA SER A 46 -5.43 -4.96 1.81
C SER A 46 -6.16 -4.25 2.94
N VAL A 47 -5.74 -4.47 4.19
CA VAL A 47 -6.30 -3.81 5.38
C VAL A 47 -6.07 -2.29 5.33
N ALA A 48 -4.88 -1.83 4.95
CA ALA A 48 -4.57 -0.41 4.82
C ALA A 48 -5.47 0.27 3.76
N ARG A 49 -5.75 -0.41 2.64
CA ARG A 49 -6.58 0.13 1.56
C ARG A 49 -8.06 0.12 1.89
N LEU A 50 -8.55 -0.93 2.56
CA LEU A 50 -9.90 -0.98 3.09
C LEU A 50 -10.11 0.14 4.12
N SER A 51 -9.20 0.32 5.07
CA SER A 51 -9.24 1.41 6.04
C SER A 51 -9.29 2.80 5.37
N HIS A 52 -8.47 3.02 4.33
CA HIS A 52 -8.46 4.25 3.56
C HIS A 52 -9.78 4.50 2.79
N ALA A 53 -10.38 3.46 2.20
CA ALA A 53 -11.67 3.55 1.51
C ALA A 53 -12.84 3.79 2.49
N PHE A 54 -12.86 3.08 3.63
CA PHE A 54 -13.85 3.27 4.70
C PHE A 54 -13.80 4.69 5.27
N CYS A 55 -12.60 5.24 5.46
CA CYS A 55 -12.41 6.63 5.89
C CYS A 55 -12.97 7.65 4.88
N LEU A 56 -12.96 7.34 3.59
CA LEU A 56 -13.47 8.25 2.57
C LEU A 56 -15.00 8.24 2.51
N CYS A 57 -15.63 7.07 2.74
CA CYS A 57 -17.07 6.84 2.58
C CYS A 57 -17.93 7.14 3.82
N LEU A 58 -17.47 6.88 5.05
CA LEU A 58 -18.36 6.88 6.24
C LEU A 58 -18.24 8.13 7.14
N LYS A 59 -17.03 8.67 7.33
CA LYS A 59 -16.79 9.90 8.12
C LYS A 59 -15.40 10.42 7.75
N TYR A 60 -15.28 11.69 7.36
CA TYR A 60 -13.98 12.29 7.02
C TYR A 60 -13.09 12.39 8.26
N ILE A 61 -12.33 11.33 8.55
CA ILE A 61 -11.39 11.25 9.67
C ILE A 61 -9.98 11.45 9.11
N ALA A 62 -9.48 12.69 9.16
CA ALA A 62 -8.20 13.06 8.56
C ALA A 62 -6.99 12.23 9.08
N LEU A 63 -7.09 11.68 10.30
CA LEU A 63 -6.07 10.82 10.93
C LEU A 63 -5.99 9.43 10.27
N LEU A 64 -7.13 8.83 9.91
CA LEU A 64 -7.17 7.49 9.35
C LEU A 64 -6.69 7.48 7.88
N ARG A 65 -6.92 8.59 7.16
CA ARG A 65 -6.35 8.85 5.82
C ARG A 65 -4.81 8.88 5.85
N GLN A 66 -4.23 9.55 6.85
CA GLN A 66 -2.79 9.67 7.00
C GLN A 66 -2.15 8.35 7.44
N ALA A 67 -2.80 7.61 8.33
CA ALA A 67 -2.33 6.29 8.76
C ALA A 67 -2.27 5.29 7.59
N GLY A 68 -3.31 5.21 6.75
CA GLY A 68 -3.31 4.31 5.59
C GLY A 68 -2.23 4.65 4.54
N ALA A 69 -1.98 5.95 4.33
CA ALA A 69 -0.89 6.41 3.46
C ALA A 69 0.48 6.07 4.07
N LEU A 70 0.69 6.35 5.36
CA LEU A 70 1.94 6.06 6.07
C LEU A 70 2.26 4.56 6.03
N ILE A 71 1.29 3.70 6.33
CA ILE A 71 1.44 2.24 6.27
C ILE A 71 1.87 1.79 4.87
N THR A 72 1.29 2.37 3.83
CA THR A 72 1.66 2.06 2.44
C THR A 72 3.10 2.45 2.14
N TYR A 73 3.52 3.66 2.53
CA TYR A 73 4.90 4.10 2.32
C TYR A 73 5.90 3.26 3.11
N SER A 74 5.57 2.88 4.35
CA SER A 74 6.38 1.99 5.15
C SER A 74 6.52 0.62 4.49
N LEU A 75 5.42 0.03 4.00
CA LEU A 75 5.44 -1.24 3.26
C LEU A 75 6.35 -1.16 2.03
N LEU A 76 6.23 -0.09 1.24
CA LEU A 76 7.07 0.15 0.06
C LEU A 76 8.56 0.22 0.41
N PHE A 77 8.90 0.94 1.48
CA PHE A 77 10.28 1.08 1.94
C PHE A 77 10.85 -0.25 2.42
N PHE A 78 10.08 -1.02 3.19
CA PHE A 78 10.51 -2.33 3.70
C PHE A 78 10.68 -3.36 2.59
N THR A 79 9.76 -3.45 1.62
CA THR A 79 9.92 -4.37 0.48
C THR A 79 11.11 -4.00 -0.38
N ALA A 80 11.31 -2.72 -0.66
CA ALA A 80 12.49 -2.25 -1.40
C ALA A 80 13.79 -2.59 -0.68
N LEU A 81 13.86 -2.41 0.64
CA LEU A 81 15.04 -2.73 1.44
C LEU A 81 15.34 -4.24 1.46
N MET A 82 14.31 -5.09 1.64
CA MET A 82 14.48 -6.54 1.59
C MET A 82 14.99 -7.01 0.23
N ILE A 83 14.44 -6.48 -0.86
CA ILE A 83 14.91 -6.80 -2.22
C ILE A 83 16.39 -6.42 -2.36
N LEU A 84 16.78 -5.21 -1.94
CA LEU A 84 18.16 -4.75 -2.03
C LEU A 84 19.12 -5.66 -1.25
N THR A 85 18.78 -6.04 -0.01
CA THR A 85 19.61 -6.94 0.80
C THR A 85 19.66 -8.38 0.28
N THR A 86 18.71 -8.79 -0.55
CA THR A 86 18.70 -10.14 -1.15
C THR A 86 19.52 -10.18 -2.44
N LEU A 87 19.80 -9.00 -3.03
CA LEU A 87 20.48 -8.86 -4.32
C LEU A 87 22.01 -8.73 -4.20
N PHE A 88 22.53 -8.43 -3.00
CA PHE A 88 23.96 -8.32 -2.68
C PHE A 88 24.38 -9.41 -1.68
#